data_AF-A0A661N4M7-F1
#
_entry.id   AF-A0A661N4M7-F1
#
_cell.length_a   1.000
_cell.length_b   1.000
_cell.length_c   1.000
_cell.angle_alpha   90.00
_cell.angle_beta   90.00
_cell.angle_gamma   90.00
#
_symmetry.space_group_name_H-M   'P 1'
#
loop_
_entity.id
_entity.type
_entity.pdbx_description
1 polymer ?
#
loop_
_entity_poly.entity_id
_entity_poly.type
_entity_poly.pdbx_seq_one_letter_code
_entity_poly.pdbx_strand_id
1 'polypeptide(L)'
;MRSLASSTALVFLFVSLLSTLSAGCAIDQVMQASADGSGIYAFAMTEATPPLAMTDDATLYWVENRMEFPLTPPNAEELAALGAEAPAPYPTIPWVLLGDIDLEVDLVVTNLMDERRTVDLTLNGINEFHEYVPAFIIDGDEIISDFAQWERTVVIEAGEQYQVTITGRQLTEVATDLATVVNGAPNANAVVYFENQSGIPDPRIDPYIPETIPGLVGMRLGIRASSDTPPSIVVEASLRLIDREHKVSDDVEDPEQVWMTPAPEIFTPVPLEEE
;
A
#
# COMPACT_ATOMS: atom_id res chain seq x y z
N MET A 1 10.73 91.27 24.95
CA MET A 1 9.81 91.57 23.83
C MET A 1 9.15 90.26 23.40
N ARG A 2 7.80 90.21 23.46
CA ARG A 2 6.78 89.40 22.74
C ARG A 2 7.26 88.09 22.05
N SER A 3 6.66 86.91 22.17
CA SER A 3 5.25 86.46 22.00
C SER A 3 5.20 84.95 22.34
N LEU A 4 4.36 84.42 23.24
CA LEU A 4 3.00 83.85 23.08
C LEU A 4 2.77 82.78 21.99
N ALA A 5 2.03 81.71 22.41
CA ALA A 5 1.31 80.64 21.70
C ALA A 5 2.11 79.36 21.36
N SER A 6 1.61 78.12 21.46
CA SER A 6 0.36 77.49 21.93
C SER A 6 0.57 75.96 21.89
N SER A 7 -0.21 75.21 22.68
CA SER A 7 -0.62 73.79 22.58
C SER A 7 0.10 72.81 21.64
N THR A 8 0.34 71.58 22.12
CA THR A 8 -0.53 70.40 21.87
C THR A 8 0.10 69.18 22.56
N ALA A 9 -0.71 68.44 23.33
CA ALA A 9 -0.31 67.18 23.96
C ALA A 9 -0.17 66.08 22.90
N LEU A 10 0.85 65.23 23.03
CA LEU A 10 0.89 63.96 22.31
C LEU A 10 1.50 62.88 23.19
N VAL A 11 0.61 61.97 23.62
CA VAL A 11 0.90 60.68 24.25
C VAL A 11 1.42 59.75 23.17
N PHE A 12 2.66 59.27 23.28
CA PHE A 12 3.12 58.14 22.48
C PHE A 12 3.29 56.90 23.37
N LEU A 13 2.32 56.01 23.19
CA LEU A 13 2.34 54.62 23.60
C LEU A 13 3.50 53.91 22.87
N PHE A 14 4.46 53.35 23.61
CA PHE A 14 5.42 52.41 23.06
C PHE A 14 4.71 51.08 22.83
N VAL A 15 4.32 50.80 21.58
CA VAL A 15 3.85 49.48 21.15
C VAL A 15 5.09 48.63 20.86
N SER A 16 5.37 47.67 21.74
CA SER A 16 6.36 46.62 21.51
C SER A 16 5.90 45.76 20.33
N LEU A 17 6.64 45.86 19.22
CA LEU A 17 6.48 45.00 18.05
C LEU A 17 7.03 43.60 18.41
N LEU A 18 6.16 42.72 18.88
CA LEU A 18 6.46 41.30 19.07
C LEU A 18 6.23 40.62 17.71
N SER A 19 7.27 40.54 16.89
CA SER A 19 7.26 39.77 15.65
C SER A 19 7.28 38.28 15.99
N THR A 20 6.09 37.68 16.10
CA THR A 20 5.88 36.24 16.10
C THR A 20 6.26 35.69 14.73
N LEU A 21 7.47 35.14 14.64
CA LEU A 21 7.84 34.15 13.64
C LEU A 21 7.01 32.89 13.90
N SER A 22 5.88 32.77 13.22
CA SER A 22 5.21 31.47 13.05
C SER A 22 6.09 30.65 12.11
N ALA A 23 7.05 29.92 12.68
CA ALA A 23 7.59 28.74 12.04
C ALA A 23 6.41 27.76 11.93
N GLY A 24 5.85 27.64 10.73
CA GLY A 24 4.97 26.54 10.40
C GLY A 24 5.80 25.25 10.49
N CYS A 25 5.70 24.55 11.62
CA CYS A 25 5.97 23.13 11.62
C CYS A 25 4.91 22.52 10.70
N ALA A 26 5.29 22.18 9.47
CA ALA A 26 4.63 21.10 8.77
C ALA A 26 4.85 19.87 9.65
N ILE A 27 3.85 19.56 10.48
CA ILE A 27 3.81 18.28 11.16
C ILE A 27 3.44 17.32 10.05
N ASP A 28 4.41 16.52 9.60
CA ASP A 28 4.14 15.29 8.84
C ASP A 28 3.10 14.52 9.68
N GLN A 29 1.84 14.58 9.27
CA GLN A 29 0.77 13.91 10.00
C GLN A 29 0.88 12.42 9.68
N VAL A 30 1.34 11.64 10.66
CA VAL A 30 1.28 10.18 10.57
C VAL A 30 -0.17 9.78 10.84
N MET A 31 -0.87 9.36 9.80
CA MET A 31 -2.24 8.86 9.92
C MET A 31 -2.20 7.34 10.12
N GLN A 32 -2.96 6.85 11.11
CA GLN A 32 -3.33 5.44 11.18
C GLN A 32 -4.64 5.27 10.44
N ALA A 33 -4.60 4.60 9.30
CA ALA A 33 -5.74 4.50 8.41
C ALA A 33 -6.36 3.11 8.46
N SER A 34 -7.69 3.06 8.54
CA SER A 34 -8.50 1.93 8.10
C SER A 34 -9.82 2.44 7.55
N ALA A 35 -10.45 1.69 6.65
CA ALA A 35 -11.71 2.10 6.01
C ALA A 35 -12.87 2.26 7.03
N ASP A 36 -12.76 1.66 8.21
CA ASP A 36 -13.72 1.78 9.31
C ASP A 36 -13.29 2.77 10.40
N GLY A 37 -12.18 3.50 10.20
CA GLY A 37 -11.63 4.47 11.16
C GLY A 37 -11.01 3.87 12.42
N SER A 38 -10.93 2.53 12.53
CA SER A 38 -10.29 1.84 13.67
C SER A 38 -8.76 1.95 13.69
N GLY A 39 -8.14 2.29 12.55
CA GLY A 39 -6.69 2.27 12.35
C GLY A 39 -6.09 0.85 12.26
N ILE A 40 -6.93 -0.20 12.25
CA ILE A 40 -6.51 -1.60 12.26
C ILE A 40 -7.30 -2.41 11.23
N TYR A 41 -6.60 -3.22 10.44
CA TYR A 41 -7.19 -4.26 9.61
C TYR A 41 -6.94 -5.61 10.27
N ALA A 42 -7.99 -6.38 10.52
CA ALA A 42 -7.88 -7.69 11.15
C ALA A 42 -8.59 -8.77 10.33
N PHE A 43 -7.92 -9.91 10.16
CA PHE A 43 -8.49 -11.07 9.47
C PHE A 43 -7.83 -12.35 9.98
N ALA A 44 -8.43 -13.50 9.66
CA ALA A 44 -7.96 -14.78 10.15
C ALA A 44 -8.16 -15.92 9.16
N MET A 45 -7.21 -16.84 9.16
CA MET A 45 -7.43 -18.21 8.73
C MET A 45 -7.87 -19.02 9.95
N THR A 46 -8.90 -19.84 9.81
CA THR A 46 -9.50 -20.61 10.91
C THR A 46 -9.68 -22.06 10.49
N GLU A 47 -10.00 -22.94 11.44
CA GLU A 47 -10.35 -24.34 11.16
C GLU A 47 -11.52 -24.49 10.15
N ALA A 48 -12.36 -23.46 10.03
CA ALA A 48 -13.50 -23.43 9.10
C ALA A 48 -13.15 -22.85 7.72
N THR A 49 -11.92 -22.37 7.51
CA THR A 49 -11.49 -21.82 6.22
C THR A 49 -11.48 -22.92 5.16
N PRO A 50 -12.26 -22.81 4.07
CA PRO A 50 -12.23 -23.79 3.00
C PRO A 50 -10.90 -23.74 2.25
N PRO A 51 -10.43 -24.86 1.67
CA PRO A 51 -9.28 -24.83 0.80
C PRO A 51 -9.59 -23.99 -0.45
N LEU A 52 -8.60 -23.21 -0.90
CA LEU A 52 -8.64 -22.54 -2.19
C LEU A 52 -8.48 -23.55 -3.32
N ALA A 53 -7.56 -24.50 -3.15
CA ALA A 53 -7.30 -25.60 -4.08
C ALA A 53 -6.86 -26.86 -3.32
N MET A 54 -7.09 -28.02 -3.92
CA MET A 54 -6.75 -29.32 -3.33
C MET A 54 -6.48 -30.34 -4.44
N THR A 55 -5.40 -31.09 -4.30
CA THR A 55 -5.01 -32.26 -5.09
C THR A 55 -4.93 -33.48 -4.18
N ASP A 56 -4.49 -34.64 -4.71
CA ASP A 56 -4.29 -35.82 -3.88
C ASP A 56 -3.10 -35.65 -2.90
N ASP A 57 -2.11 -34.82 -3.24
CA ASP A 57 -0.87 -34.63 -2.48
C ASP A 57 -0.76 -33.27 -1.76
N ALA A 58 -1.58 -32.28 -2.10
CA ALA A 58 -1.46 -30.93 -1.54
C ALA A 58 -2.82 -30.25 -1.33
N THR A 59 -2.89 -29.40 -0.31
CA THR A 59 -4.04 -28.49 -0.08
C THR A 59 -3.51 -27.08 0.13
N LEU A 60 -4.06 -26.12 -0.62
CA LEU A 60 -3.71 -24.71 -0.53
C LEU A 60 -4.84 -23.96 0.16
N TYR A 61 -4.51 -23.25 1.23
CA TYR A 61 -5.38 -22.27 1.88
C TYR A 61 -4.84 -20.88 1.65
N TRP A 62 -5.73 -19.94 1.35
CA TRP A 62 -5.37 -18.54 1.17
C TRP A 62 -6.52 -17.65 1.62
N VAL A 63 -6.24 -16.75 2.55
CA VAL A 63 -7.17 -15.71 2.99
C VAL A 63 -6.52 -14.36 2.75
N GLU A 64 -7.27 -13.43 2.18
CA GLU A 64 -6.82 -12.06 1.93
C GLU A 64 -7.80 -11.04 2.50
N ASN A 65 -7.27 -9.91 2.94
CA ASN A 65 -8.00 -8.71 3.29
C ASN A 65 -7.54 -7.55 2.43
N ARG A 66 -8.48 -6.87 1.78
CA ARG A 66 -8.21 -5.68 0.98
C ARG A 66 -8.20 -4.45 1.89
N MET A 67 -7.09 -3.71 1.86
CA MET A 67 -6.88 -2.47 2.57
C MET A 67 -6.94 -1.32 1.57
N GLU A 68 -7.95 -0.46 1.67
CA GLU A 68 -8.07 0.74 0.85
C GLU A 68 -7.55 1.96 1.62
N PHE A 69 -6.84 2.84 0.93
CA PHE A 69 -6.30 4.06 1.54
C PHE A 69 -7.36 5.16 1.52
N PRO A 70 -7.42 6.00 2.57
CA PRO A 70 -8.41 7.08 2.66
C PRO A 70 -7.98 8.26 1.78
N LEU A 71 -8.13 8.14 0.46
CA LEU A 71 -7.73 9.18 -0.50
C LEU A 71 -8.83 10.20 -0.76
N THR A 72 -8.41 11.45 -1.01
CA THR A 72 -9.26 12.54 -1.47
C THR A 72 -9.37 12.52 -3.00
N PRO A 73 -10.56 12.70 -3.58
CA PRO A 73 -10.72 12.70 -5.04
C PRO A 73 -10.07 13.94 -5.66
N PRO A 74 -9.51 13.85 -6.89
CA PRO A 74 -9.06 15.03 -7.61
C PRO A 74 -10.23 15.99 -7.85
N ASN A 75 -9.97 17.28 -7.69
CA ASN A 75 -10.92 18.31 -8.07
C ASN A 75 -11.00 18.46 -9.61
N ALA A 76 -11.93 19.28 -10.11
CA ALA A 76 -12.19 19.40 -11.55
C ALA A 76 -10.98 19.94 -12.35
N GLU A 77 -10.16 20.80 -11.75
CA GLU A 77 -8.95 21.33 -12.40
C GLU A 77 -7.85 20.27 -12.46
N GLU A 78 -7.65 19.55 -11.36
CA GLU A 78 -6.71 18.43 -11.27
C GLU A 78 -7.07 17.31 -12.24
N LEU A 79 -8.34 16.88 -12.26
CA LEU A 79 -8.81 15.85 -13.18
C LEU A 79 -8.61 16.25 -14.65
N ALA A 80 -8.81 17.52 -14.98
CA ALA A 80 -8.55 18.02 -16.34
C ALA A 80 -7.06 17.97 -16.69
N ALA A 81 -6.17 18.19 -15.73
CA ALA A 81 -4.72 18.09 -15.92
C ALA A 81 -4.25 16.63 -16.10
N LEU A 82 -4.89 15.66 -15.44
CA LEU A 82 -4.53 14.23 -15.58
C LEU A 82 -4.77 13.68 -17.00
N GLY A 83 -5.71 14.27 -17.75
CA GLY A 83 -6.03 13.87 -19.12
C GLY A 83 -5.05 14.38 -20.19
N ALA A 84 -4.04 15.17 -19.83
CA ALA A 84 -3.04 15.68 -20.77
C ALA A 84 -1.86 14.71 -20.90
N GLU A 85 -1.62 14.20 -22.12
CA GLU A 85 -0.45 13.37 -22.49
C GLU A 85 -0.21 12.17 -21.53
N ALA A 86 -1.13 11.21 -21.55
CA ALA A 86 -1.06 10.02 -20.72
C ALA A 86 0.22 9.19 -20.99
N PRO A 87 1.00 8.84 -19.95
CA PRO A 87 2.16 7.97 -20.12
C PRO A 87 1.69 6.55 -20.41
N ALA A 88 2.27 5.90 -21.43
CA ALA A 88 2.08 4.47 -21.60
C ALA A 88 2.58 3.74 -20.32
N PRO A 89 1.87 2.70 -19.83
CA PRO A 89 0.68 2.05 -20.41
C PRO A 89 -0.67 2.61 -19.93
N TYR A 90 -0.68 3.72 -19.19
CA TYR A 90 -1.86 4.23 -18.49
C TYR A 90 -2.77 5.10 -19.38
N PRO A 91 -4.09 5.11 -19.12
CA PRO A 91 -5.04 5.91 -19.91
C PRO A 91 -4.96 7.42 -19.59
N THR A 92 -4.45 7.77 -18.42
CA THR A 92 -4.24 9.14 -17.92
C THR A 92 -2.97 9.18 -17.07
N ILE A 93 -2.50 10.37 -16.74
CA ILE A 93 -1.53 10.53 -15.64
C ILE A 93 -2.19 10.01 -14.35
N PRO A 94 -1.50 9.20 -13.52
CA PRO A 94 -2.04 8.75 -12.23
C PRO A 94 -2.32 9.93 -11.30
N TRP A 95 -3.44 9.91 -10.57
CA TRP A 95 -3.75 10.92 -9.55
C TRP A 95 -2.76 10.90 -8.38
N VAL A 96 -2.38 9.68 -7.97
CA VAL A 96 -1.37 9.43 -6.94
C VAL A 96 -0.14 8.86 -7.63
N LEU A 97 0.98 9.57 -7.52
CA LEU A 97 2.28 9.12 -8.01
C LEU A 97 3.09 8.47 -6.88
N LEU A 98 4.05 7.64 -7.27
CA LEU A 98 5.04 7.13 -6.32
C LEU A 98 5.80 8.30 -5.67
N GLY A 99 5.75 8.38 -4.34
CA GLY A 99 6.37 9.44 -3.55
C GLY A 99 5.41 10.53 -3.05
N ASP A 100 4.17 10.58 -3.57
CA ASP A 100 3.13 11.48 -3.04
C ASP A 100 2.70 11.09 -1.62
N ILE A 101 2.88 9.80 -1.28
CA ILE A 101 2.49 9.21 -0.01
C ILE A 101 3.59 8.25 0.46
N ASP A 102 4.10 8.46 1.68
CA ASP A 102 4.96 7.47 2.33
C ASP A 102 4.12 6.48 3.14
N LEU A 103 4.48 5.20 3.07
CA LEU A 103 3.71 4.10 3.66
C LEU A 103 4.61 3.23 4.55
N GLU A 104 4.07 2.76 5.67
CA GLU A 104 4.60 1.61 6.41
C GLU A 104 3.44 0.77 6.93
N VAL A 105 3.62 -0.55 6.98
CA VAL A 105 2.60 -1.48 7.52
C VAL A 105 3.22 -2.28 8.65
N ASP A 106 2.65 -2.19 9.84
CA ASP A 106 3.05 -3.03 10.97
C ASP A 106 2.07 -4.19 11.10
N LEU A 107 2.60 -5.41 11.17
CA LEU A 107 1.84 -6.65 11.28
C LEU A 107 2.10 -7.33 12.61
N VAL A 108 1.03 -7.84 13.21
CA VAL A 108 1.07 -8.82 14.30
C VAL A 108 0.36 -10.08 13.82
N VAL A 109 1.07 -11.20 13.84
CA VAL A 109 0.58 -12.50 13.40
C VAL A 109 0.56 -13.44 14.60
N THR A 110 -0.61 -13.92 14.97
CA THR A 110 -0.80 -14.79 16.15
C THR A 110 -1.17 -16.20 15.71
N ASN A 111 -0.39 -17.19 16.17
CA ASN A 111 -0.76 -18.59 16.03
C ASN A 111 -1.66 -19.02 17.19
N LEU A 112 -2.93 -19.34 16.90
CA LEU A 112 -3.90 -19.77 17.90
C LEU A 112 -3.86 -21.28 18.17
N MET A 113 -3.03 -22.02 17.45
CA MET A 113 -2.86 -23.46 17.61
C MET A 113 -1.97 -23.78 18.82
N ASP A 114 -2.10 -25.00 19.34
CA ASP A 114 -1.21 -25.58 20.36
C ASP A 114 0.05 -26.25 19.76
N GLU A 115 0.28 -26.05 18.46
CA GLU A 115 1.43 -26.56 17.72
C GLU A 115 2.04 -25.49 16.79
N ARG A 116 3.30 -25.71 16.41
CA ARG A 116 4.05 -24.86 15.48
C ARG A 116 3.40 -24.87 14.10
N ARG A 117 3.31 -23.69 13.48
CA ARG A 117 2.83 -23.53 12.10
C ARG A 117 3.83 -22.78 11.22
N THR A 118 3.81 -23.09 9.94
CA THR A 118 4.54 -22.37 8.89
C THR A 118 3.51 -21.77 7.95
N VAL A 119 3.58 -20.47 7.70
CA VAL A 119 2.67 -19.75 6.79
C VAL A 119 3.45 -18.73 5.99
N ASP A 120 2.94 -18.37 4.81
CA ASP A 120 3.43 -17.24 4.04
C ASP A 120 2.55 -16.03 4.33
N LEU A 121 3.19 -14.91 4.67
CA LEU A 121 2.55 -13.60 4.70
C LEU A 121 2.73 -12.97 3.32
N THR A 122 1.64 -12.56 2.68
CA THR A 122 1.65 -12.00 1.32
C THR A 122 1.13 -10.58 1.32
N LEU A 123 1.73 -9.69 0.53
CA LEU A 123 1.18 -8.36 0.25
C LEU A 123 1.28 -8.06 -1.25
N ASN A 124 0.16 -7.62 -1.82
CA ASN A 124 0.04 -7.24 -3.23
C ASN A 124 -0.51 -5.82 -3.35
N GLY A 125 0.07 -5.02 -4.24
CA GLY A 125 -0.25 -3.62 -4.45
C GLY A 125 -1.49 -3.42 -5.31
N ILE A 126 -2.17 -2.32 -5.04
CA ILE A 126 -3.25 -1.78 -5.85
C ILE A 126 -2.90 -0.34 -6.19
N ASN A 127 -2.92 0.02 -7.47
CA ASN A 127 -2.88 1.41 -7.93
C ASN A 127 -4.22 1.81 -8.56
N GLU A 128 -4.32 3.05 -9.05
CA GLU A 128 -5.55 3.58 -9.64
C GLU A 128 -6.10 2.74 -10.80
N PHE A 129 -5.22 2.05 -11.53
CA PHE A 129 -5.56 1.38 -12.78
C PHE A 129 -5.56 -0.14 -12.65
N HIS A 130 -4.72 -0.71 -11.78
CA HIS A 130 -4.44 -2.14 -11.73
C HIS A 130 -4.27 -2.66 -10.30
N GLU A 131 -4.61 -3.93 -10.13
CA GLU A 131 -4.48 -4.69 -8.89
C GLU A 131 -3.76 -6.01 -9.18
N TYR A 132 -2.64 -6.26 -8.50
CA TYR A 132 -1.93 -7.52 -8.64
C TYR A 132 -2.64 -8.62 -7.86
N VAL A 133 -3.02 -9.69 -8.55
CA VAL A 133 -3.61 -10.90 -7.97
C VAL A 133 -2.77 -12.09 -8.44
N PRO A 134 -1.88 -12.64 -7.60
CA PRO A 134 -1.09 -13.81 -7.96
C PRO A 134 -2.00 -15.00 -8.25
N ALA A 135 -1.67 -15.79 -9.27
CA ALA A 135 -2.38 -17.02 -9.60
C ALA A 135 -1.73 -18.24 -8.93
N PHE A 136 -2.32 -19.40 -9.20
CA PHE A 136 -1.69 -20.69 -9.00
C PHE A 136 -2.09 -21.59 -10.17
N ILE A 137 -1.26 -22.58 -10.44
CA ILE A 137 -1.56 -23.67 -11.37
C ILE A 137 -1.53 -25.00 -10.64
N ILE A 138 -2.25 -25.96 -11.20
CA ILE A 138 -2.21 -27.35 -10.78
C ILE A 138 -1.50 -28.12 -11.90
N ASP A 139 -0.36 -28.72 -11.58
CA ASP A 139 0.40 -29.58 -12.48
C ASP A 139 0.48 -30.99 -11.87
N GLY A 140 -0.27 -31.93 -12.44
CA GLY A 140 -0.49 -33.24 -11.83
C GLY A 140 -1.11 -33.12 -10.44
N ASP A 141 -0.37 -33.57 -9.43
CA ASP A 141 -0.77 -33.53 -8.01
C ASP A 141 -0.09 -32.37 -7.24
N GLU A 142 0.67 -31.52 -7.91
CA GLU A 142 1.33 -30.34 -7.31
C GLU A 142 0.51 -29.07 -7.51
N ILE A 143 0.52 -28.19 -6.50
CA ILE A 143 -0.03 -26.83 -6.59
C ILE A 143 1.14 -25.85 -6.59
N ILE A 144 1.34 -25.16 -7.71
CA ILE A 144 2.42 -24.18 -7.89
C ILE A 144 1.79 -22.78 -7.84
N SER A 145 2.14 -22.02 -6.81
CA SER A 145 1.65 -20.64 -6.64
C SER A 145 2.61 -19.64 -7.23
N ASP A 146 2.08 -18.59 -7.85
CA ASP A 146 2.87 -17.42 -8.22
C ASP A 146 3.37 -16.70 -6.97
N PHE A 147 4.42 -15.90 -7.15
CA PHE A 147 4.93 -15.05 -6.09
C PHE A 147 3.99 -13.86 -5.85
N ALA A 148 3.81 -13.51 -4.58
CA ALA A 148 3.29 -12.21 -4.19
C ALA A 148 4.36 -11.12 -4.38
N GLN A 149 3.94 -9.87 -4.56
CA GLN A 149 4.86 -8.73 -4.72
C GLN A 149 5.73 -8.50 -3.48
N TRP A 150 5.18 -8.82 -2.32
CA TRP A 150 5.95 -8.99 -1.10
C TRP A 150 5.50 -10.29 -0.43
N GLU A 151 6.46 -11.13 -0.07
CA GLU A 151 6.20 -12.39 0.59
C GLU A 151 7.21 -12.63 1.72
N ARG A 152 6.75 -13.25 2.79
CA ARG A 152 7.62 -13.80 3.83
C ARG A 152 7.05 -15.09 4.41
N THR A 153 7.77 -16.19 4.23
CA THR A 153 7.53 -17.42 4.98
C THR A 153 7.98 -17.24 6.42
N VAL A 154 7.07 -17.51 7.36
CA VAL A 154 7.31 -17.40 8.80
C VAL A 154 6.97 -18.72 9.49
N VAL A 155 7.79 -19.09 10.46
CA VAL A 155 7.52 -20.19 11.38
C VAL A 155 7.13 -19.57 12.71
N ILE A 156 5.95 -19.93 13.23
CA ILE A 156 5.37 -19.37 14.45
C ILE A 156 5.07 -20.52 15.41
N GLU A 157 5.65 -20.48 16.61
CA GLU A 157 5.42 -21.49 17.64
C GLU A 157 3.97 -21.45 18.17
N ALA A 158 3.59 -22.48 18.93
CA ALA A 158 2.28 -22.57 19.56
C ALA A 158 1.98 -21.35 20.45
N GLY A 159 0.88 -20.65 20.20
CA GLY A 159 0.48 -19.45 20.96
C GLY A 159 1.39 -18.23 20.77
N GLU A 160 2.38 -18.28 19.87
CA GLU A 160 3.34 -17.19 19.66
C GLU A 160 2.73 -16.07 18.82
N GLN A 161 3.23 -14.85 19.06
CA GLN A 161 3.02 -13.69 18.21
C GLN A 161 4.30 -13.33 17.46
N TYR A 162 4.21 -13.30 16.14
CA TYR A 162 5.25 -12.79 15.26
C TYR A 162 4.92 -11.35 14.85
N GLN A 163 5.91 -10.45 14.92
CA GLN A 163 5.74 -9.05 14.55
C GLN A 163 6.69 -8.67 13.42
N VAL A 164 6.20 -7.94 12.44
CA VAL A 164 7.01 -7.46 11.31
C VAL A 164 6.50 -6.13 10.79
N THR A 165 7.42 -5.26 10.41
CA THR A 165 7.11 -4.04 9.65
C THR A 165 7.48 -4.23 8.18
N ILE A 166 6.54 -3.94 7.29
CA ILE A 166 6.78 -3.75 5.87
C ILE A 166 7.12 -2.29 5.66
N THR A 167 8.39 -2.04 5.31
CA THR A 167 8.97 -0.69 5.24
C THR A 167 8.53 0.05 3.98
N GLY A 168 8.60 1.39 4.00
CA GLY A 168 8.31 2.20 2.82
C GLY A 168 9.13 1.81 1.60
N ARG A 169 10.41 1.45 1.78
CA ARG A 169 11.25 0.94 0.67
C ARG A 169 10.67 -0.32 0.03
N GLN A 170 10.12 -1.24 0.82
CA GLN A 170 9.49 -2.47 0.30
C GLN A 170 8.16 -2.15 -0.41
N LEU A 171 7.40 -1.17 0.08
CA LEU A 171 6.16 -0.75 -0.56
C LEU A 171 6.42 0.05 -1.86
N THR A 172 7.52 0.80 -1.92
CA THR A 172 8.04 1.38 -3.17
C THR A 172 8.37 0.31 -4.19
N GLU A 173 8.99 -0.80 -3.75
CA GLU A 173 9.25 -1.94 -4.62
C GLU A 173 7.95 -2.55 -5.14
N VAL A 174 6.97 -2.82 -4.27
CA VAL A 174 5.65 -3.33 -4.66
C VAL A 174 4.96 -2.44 -5.71
N ALA A 175 5.02 -1.12 -5.56
CA ALA A 175 4.47 -0.18 -6.55
C ALA A 175 5.23 -0.25 -7.90
N THR A 176 6.56 -0.34 -7.84
CA THR A 176 7.44 -0.40 -9.00
C THR A 176 7.24 -1.72 -9.76
N ASP A 177 7.13 -2.84 -9.06
CA ASP A 177 6.87 -4.16 -9.64
C ASP A 177 5.53 -4.18 -10.36
N LEU A 178 4.48 -3.63 -9.74
CA LEU A 178 3.16 -3.55 -10.35
C LEU A 178 3.22 -2.72 -11.63
N ALA A 179 3.89 -1.57 -11.59
CA ALA A 179 4.06 -0.73 -12.77
C ALA A 179 4.85 -1.43 -13.87
N THR A 180 5.88 -2.20 -13.50
CA THR A 180 6.75 -2.95 -14.41
C THR A 180 6.02 -4.09 -15.11
N VAL A 181 5.22 -4.88 -14.38
CA VAL A 181 4.43 -5.96 -15.00
C VAL A 181 3.34 -5.42 -15.91
N VAL A 182 2.67 -4.33 -15.51
CA VAL A 182 1.65 -3.65 -16.34
C VAL A 182 2.26 -3.02 -17.59
N ASN A 183 3.51 -2.57 -17.52
CA ASN A 183 4.25 -2.07 -18.68
C ASN A 183 4.75 -3.19 -19.63
N GLY A 184 4.32 -4.44 -19.41
CA GLY A 184 4.49 -5.54 -20.34
C GLY A 184 5.79 -6.33 -20.15
N ALA A 185 6.32 -6.36 -18.92
CA ALA A 185 7.41 -7.28 -18.60
C ALA A 185 7.00 -8.73 -18.92
N PRO A 186 7.86 -9.52 -19.58
CA PRO A 186 7.47 -10.82 -20.15
C PRO A 186 7.25 -11.92 -19.11
N ASN A 187 7.76 -11.76 -17.88
CA ASN A 187 7.60 -12.73 -16.81
C ASN A 187 7.35 -12.00 -15.49
N ALA A 188 6.09 -11.95 -15.07
CA ALA A 188 5.68 -11.27 -13.84
C ALA A 188 6.33 -11.88 -12.59
N ASN A 189 6.42 -13.22 -12.50
CA ASN A 189 7.10 -13.89 -11.39
C ASN A 189 8.59 -13.54 -11.29
N ALA A 190 9.25 -13.26 -12.42
CA ALA A 190 10.62 -12.76 -12.40
C ALA A 190 10.67 -11.32 -11.88
N VAL A 191 9.69 -10.47 -12.21
CA VAL A 191 9.62 -9.10 -11.67
C VAL A 191 9.47 -9.14 -10.15
N VAL A 192 8.46 -9.85 -9.65
CA VAL A 192 8.11 -9.88 -8.22
C VAL A 192 8.95 -10.85 -7.38
N TYR A 193 10.00 -11.44 -7.95
CA TYR A 193 10.83 -12.39 -7.23
C TYR A 193 11.56 -11.67 -6.09
N PHE A 194 11.50 -12.20 -4.87
CA PHE A 194 12.00 -11.51 -3.67
C PHE A 194 13.50 -11.13 -3.68
N GLU A 195 14.32 -11.74 -4.55
CA GLU A 195 15.72 -11.37 -4.75
C GLU A 195 15.93 -10.32 -5.85
N ASN A 196 14.96 -10.16 -6.75
CA ASN A 196 14.97 -9.11 -7.76
C ASN A 196 14.41 -7.84 -7.09
N GLN A 197 15.21 -6.77 -7.13
CA GLN A 197 14.82 -5.47 -6.60
C GLN A 197 15.20 -4.43 -7.65
N SER A 198 14.31 -3.47 -7.91
CA SER A 198 14.49 -2.37 -8.87
C SER A 198 15.76 -1.54 -8.63
N GLY A 199 16.33 -1.58 -7.42
CA GLY A 199 17.63 -0.97 -7.08
C GLY A 199 18.87 -1.77 -7.51
N ILE A 200 18.70 -2.99 -8.04
CA ILE A 200 19.76 -3.87 -8.53
C ILE A 200 19.60 -4.00 -10.04
N PRO A 201 20.58 -3.57 -10.86
CA PRO A 201 20.45 -3.63 -12.30
C PRO A 201 20.16 -5.05 -12.80
N ASP A 202 19.01 -5.24 -13.45
CA ASP A 202 18.65 -6.48 -14.14
C ASP A 202 18.25 -6.17 -15.58
N PRO A 203 19.11 -6.48 -16.58
CA PRO A 203 18.82 -6.17 -17.98
C PRO A 203 17.57 -6.88 -18.53
N ARG A 204 17.00 -7.84 -17.82
CA ARG A 204 15.76 -8.54 -18.19
C ARG A 204 14.51 -7.75 -17.77
N ILE A 205 14.61 -6.90 -16.75
CA ILE A 205 13.50 -6.19 -16.11
C ILE A 205 13.62 -4.68 -16.32
N ASP A 206 14.83 -4.12 -16.19
CA ASP A 206 15.11 -2.67 -16.28
C ASP A 206 14.44 -1.97 -17.48
N PRO A 207 14.40 -2.56 -18.71
CA PRO A 207 13.74 -1.91 -19.85
C PRO A 207 12.22 -1.74 -19.72
N TYR A 208 11.60 -2.45 -18.78
CA TYR A 208 10.15 -2.46 -18.55
C TYR A 208 9.74 -1.59 -17.36
N ILE A 209 10.68 -1.06 -16.57
CA ILE A 209 10.34 -0.13 -15.50
C ILE A 209 9.90 1.21 -16.14
N PRO A 210 8.65 1.65 -15.98
CA PRO A 210 8.18 2.89 -16.60
C PRO A 210 8.75 4.12 -15.88
N GLU A 211 8.88 5.23 -16.61
CA GLU A 211 9.31 6.52 -16.02
C GLU A 211 8.29 7.07 -15.01
N THR A 212 7.00 6.85 -15.28
CA THR A 212 5.90 7.23 -14.38
C THR A 212 5.39 5.99 -13.66
N ILE A 213 5.56 5.96 -12.34
CA ILE A 213 5.09 4.88 -11.47
C ILE A 213 3.87 5.39 -10.69
N PRO A 214 2.67 4.83 -10.88
CA PRO A 214 1.53 5.10 -10.02
C PRO A 214 1.84 4.75 -8.56
N GLY A 215 1.42 5.60 -7.64
CA GLY A 215 1.44 5.29 -6.21
C GLY A 215 0.41 4.21 -5.86
N LEU A 216 0.60 3.58 -4.71
CA LEU A 216 -0.38 2.64 -4.18
C LEU A 216 -1.59 3.42 -3.64
N VAL A 217 -2.79 2.94 -3.98
CA VAL A 217 -4.09 3.43 -3.48
C VAL A 217 -4.76 2.41 -2.56
N GLY A 218 -4.17 1.22 -2.48
CA GLY A 218 -4.56 0.14 -1.60
C GLY A 218 -3.57 -1.02 -1.67
N MET A 219 -3.85 -2.06 -0.91
CA MET A 219 -3.12 -3.31 -0.93
C MET A 219 -4.02 -4.50 -0.55
N ARG A 220 -3.64 -5.71 -0.95
CA ARG A 220 -4.16 -6.96 -0.38
C ARG A 220 -3.13 -7.56 0.54
N LEU A 221 -3.48 -7.71 1.79
CA LEU A 221 -2.69 -8.44 2.78
C LEU A 221 -3.27 -9.84 2.93
N GLY A 222 -2.43 -10.86 2.94
CA GLY A 222 -2.89 -12.24 2.96
C GLY A 222 -2.05 -13.19 3.80
N ILE A 223 -2.66 -14.34 4.09
CA ILE A 223 -2.03 -15.51 4.70
C ILE A 223 -2.23 -16.67 3.73
N ARG A 224 -1.14 -17.29 3.30
CA ARG A 224 -1.14 -18.51 2.49
C ARG A 224 -0.52 -19.66 3.29
N ALA A 225 -1.12 -20.84 3.19
CA ALA A 225 -0.66 -22.03 3.89
C ALA A 225 -0.90 -23.28 3.06
N SER A 226 0.10 -24.17 3.07
CA SER A 226 0.04 -25.48 2.42
C SER A 226 0.15 -26.56 3.50
N SER A 227 -0.98 -27.17 3.86
CA SER A 227 -1.09 -28.15 4.94
C SER A 227 -2.36 -28.99 4.83
N ASP A 228 -2.46 -30.13 5.52
CA ASP A 228 -3.64 -31.00 5.49
C ASP A 228 -4.90 -30.35 6.12
N THR A 229 -4.70 -29.44 7.06
CA THR A 229 -5.77 -28.67 7.72
C THR A 229 -5.41 -27.19 7.74
N PRO A 230 -6.39 -26.27 7.70
CA PRO A 230 -6.09 -24.84 7.72
C PRO A 230 -5.56 -24.45 9.10
N PRO A 231 -4.40 -23.78 9.20
CA PRO A 231 -3.90 -23.29 10.48
C PRO A 231 -4.77 -22.13 11.00
N SER A 232 -5.05 -22.14 12.31
CA SER A 232 -5.75 -21.02 12.95
C SER A 232 -4.77 -19.87 13.23
N ILE A 233 -4.68 -18.92 12.30
CA ILE A 233 -3.80 -17.75 12.35
C ILE A 233 -4.63 -16.48 12.29
N VAL A 234 -4.35 -15.54 13.19
CA VAL A 234 -4.92 -14.18 13.16
C VAL A 234 -3.84 -13.19 12.74
N VAL A 235 -4.19 -12.26 11.86
CA VAL A 235 -3.35 -11.12 11.48
C VAL A 235 -4.06 -9.84 11.86
N GLU A 236 -3.34 -8.98 12.56
CA GLU A 236 -3.70 -7.58 12.81
C GLU A 236 -2.67 -6.70 12.12
N ALA A 237 -3.12 -5.73 11.33
CA ALA A 237 -2.29 -4.83 10.58
C ALA A 237 -2.64 -3.37 10.88
N SER A 238 -1.64 -2.52 11.06
CA SER A 238 -1.81 -1.07 11.10
C SER A 238 -1.08 -0.43 9.93
N LEU A 239 -1.79 0.44 9.21
CA LEU A 239 -1.23 1.22 8.11
C LEU A 239 -0.84 2.60 8.64
N ARG A 240 0.44 2.93 8.48
CA ARG A 240 0.96 4.28 8.72
C ARG A 240 1.16 4.96 7.38
N LEU A 241 0.55 6.13 7.25
CA LEU A 241 0.58 6.94 6.05
C LEU A 241 1.10 8.34 6.37
N ILE A 242 2.01 8.86 5.54
CA ILE A 242 2.43 10.27 5.57
C ILE A 242 2.11 10.88 4.21
N ASP A 243 1.22 11.86 4.21
CA ASP A 243 0.81 12.58 3.01
C ASP A 243 1.82 13.69 2.68
N ARG A 244 2.40 13.65 1.47
CA ARG A 244 3.37 14.64 0.99
C ARG A 244 2.73 15.68 0.08
N GLU A 245 1.64 15.34 -0.59
CA GLU A 245 1.05 16.13 -1.69
C GLU A 245 -0.46 16.37 -1.49
N HIS A 246 -0.94 16.32 -0.25
CA HIS A 246 -2.33 16.61 0.14
C HIS A 246 -3.35 15.69 -0.56
N LYS A 247 -3.02 14.40 -0.70
CA LYS A 247 -3.83 13.38 -1.37
C LYS A 247 -4.73 12.59 -0.43
N VAL A 248 -4.52 12.70 0.87
CA VAL A 248 -5.22 11.89 1.87
C VAL A 248 -6.34 12.69 2.52
N SER A 249 -7.45 12.02 2.81
CA SER A 249 -8.60 12.63 3.45
C SER A 249 -8.33 12.84 4.93
N ASP A 250 -8.45 14.08 5.40
CA ASP A 250 -8.46 14.43 6.82
C ASP A 250 -9.75 13.93 7.53
N ASP A 251 -10.81 13.67 6.78
CA ASP A 251 -12.14 13.28 7.26
C ASP A 251 -12.44 11.82 6.89
N VAL A 252 -11.91 10.87 7.68
CA VAL A 252 -12.15 9.41 7.51
C VAL A 252 -13.61 9.02 7.89
N GLU A 253 -14.38 9.93 8.48
CA GLU A 253 -15.72 9.65 9.03
C GLU A 253 -16.88 9.93 8.06
N ASP A 254 -16.66 10.54 6.89
CA ASP A 254 -17.70 10.79 5.87
C ASP A 254 -17.52 9.91 4.61
N PRO A 255 -18.16 8.74 4.55
CA PRO A 255 -18.01 7.80 3.43
C PRO A 255 -18.58 8.33 2.10
N GLU A 256 -19.32 9.45 2.09
CA GLU A 256 -19.75 10.11 0.85
C GLU A 256 -18.66 10.98 0.21
N GLN A 257 -17.54 11.23 0.92
CA GLN A 257 -16.39 12.01 0.44
C GLN A 257 -15.13 11.20 0.15
N VAL A 258 -15.09 9.92 0.53
CA VAL A 258 -13.98 9.02 0.18
C VAL A 258 -14.00 8.80 -1.32
N TRP A 259 -12.87 9.07 -1.99
CA TRP A 259 -12.76 8.77 -3.41
C TRP A 259 -12.88 7.26 -3.60
N MET A 260 -13.99 6.83 -4.20
CA MET A 260 -14.10 5.49 -4.76
C MET A 260 -13.19 5.45 -5.98
N THR A 261 -11.92 5.11 -5.75
CA THR A 261 -10.95 4.86 -6.81
C THR A 261 -11.62 3.96 -7.86
N PRO A 262 -11.47 4.25 -9.17
CA PRO A 262 -11.98 3.37 -10.21
C PRO A 262 -11.61 1.91 -9.91
N ALA A 263 -12.54 0.98 -10.15
CA ALA A 263 -12.26 -0.43 -9.91
C ALA A 263 -11.05 -0.84 -10.77
N PRO A 264 -9.91 -1.18 -10.15
CA PRO A 264 -8.69 -1.46 -10.89
C PRO A 264 -8.86 -2.74 -11.72
N GLU A 265 -8.22 -2.79 -12.88
CA GLU A 265 -8.12 -4.00 -13.68
C GLU A 265 -7.27 -5.04 -12.94
N ILE A 266 -7.77 -6.27 -12.85
CA ILE A 266 -7.02 -7.36 -12.22
C ILE A 266 -5.88 -7.76 -13.16
N PHE A 267 -4.65 -7.62 -12.67
CA PHE A 267 -3.48 -8.21 -13.27
C PHE A 267 -3.19 -9.55 -12.59
N THR A 268 -3.28 -10.63 -13.36
CA THR A 268 -2.88 -11.97 -12.92
C THR A 268 -1.79 -12.46 -13.86
N PRO A 269 -0.65 -12.97 -13.34
CA PRO A 269 0.38 -13.57 -14.17
C PRO A 269 -0.23 -14.61 -15.11
N VAL A 270 0.16 -14.56 -16.38
CA VAL A 270 -0.24 -15.59 -17.33
C VAL A 270 0.63 -16.82 -17.04
N PRO A 271 0.03 -18.02 -16.85
CA PRO A 271 0.81 -19.25 -16.75
C PRO A 271 1.74 -19.36 -17.96
N LEU A 272 3.03 -19.63 -17.73
CA LEU A 272 3.93 -19.93 -18.83
C LEU A 272 3.40 -21.20 -19.52
N GLU A 273 2.98 -21.09 -20.78
CA GLU A 273 2.68 -22.27 -21.58
C GLU A 273 3.95 -23.12 -21.66
N GLU A 274 3.84 -24.42 -21.35
CA GLU A 274 4.95 -25.36 -21.57
C GLU A 274 5.27 -25.41 -23.07
N GLU A 275 6.50 -25.04 -23.46
CA GLU A 275 7.04 -25.30 -24.81
C GLU A 275 7.47 -26.76 -24.99
#